data_AF-A0A922Z1Z8-F1
#
_entry.id   AF-A0A922Z1Z8-F1
#
_cell.length_a   1.000
_cell.length_b   1.000
_cell.length_c   1.000
_cell.angle_alpha   90.00
_cell.angle_beta   90.00
_cell.angle_gamma   90.00
#
_symmetry.space_group_name_H-M   'P 1'
#
loop_
_entity.id
_entity.type
_entity.pdbx_description
1 polymer ?
#
loop_
_entity_poly.entity_id
_entity_poly.type
_entity_poly.pdbx_seq_one_letter_code
_entity_poly.pdbx_strand_id
1 'polypeptide(L)'
;HLKIIDRVKDVGRIKGGVHDGAMFAPKYVENKLKFFSHIKEAVAYGDQREKVCVMVNIDFDAVGNWAERRNLPYAGYTDLAQKPEVYELIRECVEKVNADLSRDELLAGSQISRFLVLHKELDADDGELTRTNKVRRGFIADKYGVLVNALYGDQKEQYIETQVKFEDGRTGSVSATLKVDDARTFTPVKAAA
;
A
#
# COMPACT_ATOMS: atom_id res chain seq x y z
N HIS A 1 2.48 29.50 -0.13
CA HIS A 1 3.17 28.39 0.57
C HIS A 1 3.66 27.40 -0.49
N LEU A 2 4.94 27.01 -0.51
CA LEU A 2 5.48 26.03 -1.46
C LEU A 2 5.21 24.61 -0.91
N LYS A 3 4.68 23.70 -1.74
CA LYS A 3 4.41 22.30 -1.35
C LYS A 3 5.18 21.35 -2.27
N ILE A 4 6.05 20.52 -1.68
CA ILE A 4 6.82 19.50 -2.42
C ILE A 4 5.96 18.24 -2.46
N ILE A 5 5.59 17.80 -3.68
CA ILE A 5 4.67 16.66 -3.90
C ILE A 5 5.46 15.45 -4.40
N ASP A 6 5.92 15.48 -5.64
CA ASP A 6 6.83 14.50 -6.23
C ASP A 6 7.60 15.15 -7.38
N ARG A 7 8.58 14.45 -7.95
CA ARG A 7 9.25 14.90 -9.17
C ARG A 7 8.27 14.77 -10.33
N VAL A 8 8.26 15.74 -11.24
CA VAL A 8 7.34 15.79 -12.41
C VAL A 8 7.27 14.45 -13.16
N LYS A 9 8.42 13.78 -13.35
CA LYS A 9 8.50 12.48 -14.05
C LYS A 9 7.92 11.28 -13.29
N ASP A 10 7.73 11.42 -11.99
CA ASP A 10 7.23 10.35 -11.12
C ASP A 10 5.72 10.52 -10.79
N VAL A 11 5.12 11.63 -11.25
CA VAL A 11 3.67 11.90 -11.16
C VAL A 11 2.95 11.25 -12.34
N GLY A 12 1.90 10.50 -12.05
CA GLY A 12 1.01 9.89 -13.03
C GLY A 12 -0.33 10.61 -13.15
N ARG A 13 -1.24 10.03 -13.94
CA ARG A 13 -2.63 10.45 -14.02
C ARG A 13 -3.59 9.26 -13.89
N ILE A 14 -4.66 9.48 -13.14
CA ILE A 14 -5.81 8.57 -13.12
C ILE A 14 -6.47 8.58 -14.50
N LYS A 15 -6.87 7.40 -14.97
CA LYS A 15 -7.56 7.21 -16.25
C LYS A 15 -8.80 6.34 -16.04
N GLY A 16 -9.96 6.92 -16.31
CA GLY A 16 -11.26 6.32 -15.99
C GLY A 16 -11.68 6.52 -14.53
N GLY A 17 -12.82 5.95 -14.16
CA GLY A 17 -13.37 6.04 -12.80
C GLY A 17 -13.85 7.46 -12.43
N VAL A 18 -14.09 7.68 -11.13
CA VAL A 18 -14.68 8.91 -10.60
C VAL A 18 -13.70 10.10 -10.63
N HIS A 19 -12.40 9.82 -10.67
CA HIS A 19 -11.33 10.82 -10.61
C HIS A 19 -10.54 10.90 -11.92
N ASP A 20 -11.19 10.64 -13.06
CA ASP A 20 -10.54 10.66 -14.37
C ASP A 20 -9.77 11.97 -14.63
N GLY A 21 -8.54 11.84 -15.14
CA GLY A 21 -7.63 12.96 -15.41
C GLY A 21 -6.94 13.56 -14.17
N ALA A 22 -7.33 13.17 -12.96
CA ALA A 22 -6.72 13.66 -11.73
C ALA A 22 -5.24 13.29 -11.62
N MET A 23 -4.49 14.12 -10.90
CA MET A 23 -3.09 13.87 -10.61
C MET A 23 -2.95 12.67 -9.66
N PHE A 24 -2.00 11.78 -9.98
CA PHE A 24 -1.59 10.70 -9.10
C PHE A 24 -0.12 10.89 -8.67
N ALA A 25 0.11 11.13 -7.39
CA ALA A 25 1.45 11.30 -6.82
C ALA A 25 1.82 10.10 -5.93
N PRO A 26 2.39 9.01 -6.47
CA PRO A 26 2.57 7.75 -5.75
C PRO A 26 3.43 7.93 -4.49
N LYS A 27 4.59 8.59 -4.58
CA LYS A 27 5.45 8.73 -3.40
C LYS A 27 4.84 9.61 -2.32
N TYR A 28 4.00 10.55 -2.70
CA TYR A 28 3.31 11.39 -1.73
C TYR A 28 2.35 10.56 -0.88
N VAL A 29 1.56 9.69 -1.54
CA VAL A 29 0.67 8.72 -0.87
C VAL A 29 1.47 7.73 -0.02
N GLU A 30 2.54 7.14 -0.58
CA GLU A 30 3.40 6.18 0.11
C GLU A 30 4.05 6.80 1.36
N ASN A 31 4.62 8.01 1.25
CA ASN A 31 5.21 8.70 2.39
C ASN A 31 4.18 9.05 3.46
N LYS A 32 2.96 9.46 3.07
CA LYS A 32 1.85 9.70 4.01
C LYS A 32 1.51 8.47 4.83
N LEU A 33 1.44 7.31 4.20
CA LEU A 33 1.21 6.04 4.89
C LEU A 33 2.37 5.69 5.83
N LYS A 34 3.61 5.90 5.39
CA LYS A 34 4.81 5.60 6.19
C LYS A 34 5.05 6.54 7.37
N PHE A 35 4.29 7.62 7.51
CA PHE A 35 4.29 8.42 8.75
C PHE A 35 3.61 7.68 9.91
N PHE A 36 2.77 6.69 9.64
CA PHE A 36 2.20 5.84 10.67
C PHE A 36 3.23 4.78 11.05
N SER A 37 3.58 4.69 12.34
CA SER A 37 4.57 3.74 12.85
C SER A 37 4.24 2.27 12.59
N HIS A 38 2.97 1.96 12.29
CA HIS A 38 2.50 0.61 11.95
C HIS A 38 2.81 0.19 10.51
N ILE A 39 3.21 1.12 9.64
CA ILE A 39 3.47 0.87 8.22
C ILE A 39 4.96 1.01 7.93
N LYS A 40 5.59 -0.10 7.54
CA LYS A 40 7.00 -0.16 7.16
C LYS A 40 7.24 0.42 5.78
N GLU A 41 6.44 -0.05 4.83
CA GLU A 41 6.56 0.29 3.42
C GLU A 41 5.19 0.28 2.77
N ALA A 42 5.03 1.10 1.74
CA ALA A 42 3.80 1.13 0.94
C ALA A 42 4.17 1.26 -0.54
N VAL A 43 3.37 0.63 -1.39
CA VAL A 43 3.51 0.72 -2.84
C VAL A 43 2.17 1.13 -3.43
N ALA A 44 2.10 2.36 -3.93
CA ALA A 44 0.88 2.92 -4.49
C ALA A 44 0.84 2.73 -6.01
N TYR A 45 -0.31 2.29 -6.50
CA TYR A 45 -0.63 2.13 -7.92
C TYR A 45 -1.82 3.03 -8.26
N GLY A 46 -1.83 3.61 -9.46
CA GLY A 46 -2.92 4.49 -9.89
C GLY A 46 -2.68 5.14 -11.26
N ASP A 47 -1.43 5.26 -11.69
CA ASP A 47 -1.14 5.81 -13.03
C ASP A 47 -1.74 4.93 -14.13
N GLN A 48 -2.47 5.56 -15.04
CA GLN A 48 -3.23 4.91 -16.12
C GLN A 48 -4.24 3.85 -15.62
N ARG A 49 -4.73 4.00 -14.38
CA ARG A 49 -5.76 3.15 -13.77
C ARG A 49 -6.94 3.99 -13.29
N GLU A 50 -8.07 3.34 -13.05
CA GLU A 50 -9.35 3.99 -12.74
C GLU A 50 -9.48 4.45 -11.27
N LYS A 51 -8.57 4.01 -10.40
CA LYS A 51 -8.56 4.29 -8.96
C LYS A 51 -7.15 4.09 -8.39
N VAL A 52 -6.88 4.64 -7.19
CA VAL A 52 -5.62 4.36 -6.48
C VAL A 52 -5.79 3.12 -5.61
N CYS A 53 -4.82 2.21 -5.68
CA CYS A 53 -4.73 1.02 -4.85
C CYS A 53 -3.35 0.91 -4.21
N VAL A 54 -3.25 0.32 -3.03
CA VAL A 54 -1.98 0.23 -2.29
C VAL A 54 -1.70 -1.18 -1.77
N MET A 55 -0.45 -1.61 -1.89
CA MET A 55 0.10 -2.74 -1.11
C MET A 55 0.86 -2.18 0.08
N VAL A 56 0.65 -2.76 1.26
CA VAL A 56 1.25 -2.29 2.52
C VAL A 56 2.09 -3.40 3.15
N ASN A 57 3.29 -3.06 3.63
CA ASN A 57 3.97 -3.85 4.65
C ASN A 57 3.70 -3.23 6.02
N ILE A 58 3.28 -4.05 6.97
CA ILE A 58 3.32 -3.65 8.38
C ILE A 58 4.77 -3.55 8.85
N ASP A 59 5.03 -2.65 9.80
CA ASP A 59 6.25 -2.73 10.62
C ASP A 59 6.03 -3.80 11.68
N PHE A 60 6.77 -4.91 11.55
CA PHE A 60 6.54 -6.12 12.34
C PHE A 60 6.70 -5.87 13.83
N ASP A 61 7.73 -5.13 14.24
CA ASP A 61 8.00 -4.82 15.64
C ASP A 61 6.91 -3.90 16.21
N ALA A 62 6.54 -2.84 15.48
CA ALA A 62 5.53 -1.90 15.96
C ALA A 62 4.13 -2.52 16.05
N VAL A 63 3.74 -3.33 15.06
CA VAL A 63 2.45 -4.03 15.05
C VAL A 63 2.44 -5.20 16.03
N GLY A 64 3.56 -5.92 16.19
CA GLY A 64 3.73 -6.98 17.19
C GLY A 64 3.53 -6.45 18.61
N ASN A 65 4.22 -5.36 18.96
CA ASN A 65 4.02 -4.66 20.23
C ASN A 65 2.58 -4.17 20.44
N TRP A 66 1.93 -3.69 19.38
CA TRP A 66 0.53 -3.25 19.41
C TRP A 66 -0.44 -4.42 19.65
N ALA A 67 -0.16 -5.60 19.08
CA ALA A 67 -0.93 -6.82 19.20
C ALA A 67 -0.78 -7.45 20.59
N GLU A 68 0.45 -7.50 21.12
CA GLU A 68 0.74 -8.01 22.47
C GLU A 68 0.00 -7.23 23.56
N ARG A 69 -0.01 -5.89 23.47
CA ARG A 69 -0.78 -5.03 24.40
C ARG A 69 -2.29 -5.28 24.37
N ARG A 70 -2.78 -5.97 23.35
CA ARG A 70 -4.20 -6.35 23.16
C ARG A 70 -4.44 -7.84 23.40
N ASN A 71 -3.43 -8.59 23.86
CA ASN A 71 -3.48 -10.04 24.01
C ASN A 71 -3.85 -10.77 22.71
N LEU A 72 -3.39 -10.26 21.56
CA LEU A 72 -3.64 -10.86 20.25
C LEU A 72 -2.51 -11.84 19.89
N PRO A 73 -2.73 -13.17 19.95
CA PRO A 73 -1.68 -14.15 19.69
C PRO A 73 -1.38 -14.26 18.19
N TYR A 74 -0.10 -14.32 17.82
CA TYR A 74 0.34 -14.54 16.44
C TYR A 74 1.58 -15.44 16.37
N ALA A 75 1.71 -16.20 15.28
CA ALA A 75 2.82 -17.15 15.08
C ALA A 75 4.02 -16.56 14.32
N GLY A 76 3.85 -15.42 13.65
CA GLY A 76 4.90 -14.76 12.87
C GLY A 76 4.33 -13.66 11.98
N TYR A 77 5.18 -13.09 11.11
CA TYR A 77 4.81 -11.96 10.25
C TYR A 77 3.56 -12.25 9.42
N THR A 78 3.54 -13.36 8.68
CA THR A 78 2.44 -13.69 7.77
C THR A 78 1.12 -13.81 8.52
N ASP A 79 1.09 -14.50 9.67
CA ASP A 79 -0.12 -14.62 10.50
C ASP A 79 -0.55 -13.25 11.02
N LEU A 80 0.37 -12.47 11.61
CA LEU A 80 0.06 -11.14 12.14
C LEU A 80 -0.49 -10.20 11.06
N ALA A 81 0.16 -10.14 9.91
CA ALA A 81 -0.22 -9.30 8.78
C ALA A 81 -1.61 -9.66 8.22
N GLN A 82 -2.06 -10.90 8.37
CA GLN A 82 -3.38 -11.35 7.90
C GLN A 82 -4.48 -11.30 8.97
N LYS A 83 -4.20 -10.81 10.19
CA LYS A 83 -5.23 -10.71 11.22
C LYS A 83 -6.28 -9.65 10.90
N PRO A 84 -7.57 -9.91 11.16
CA PRO A 84 -8.63 -8.92 10.98
C PRO A 84 -8.35 -7.61 11.73
N GLU A 85 -7.80 -7.68 12.94
CA GLU A 85 -7.48 -6.52 13.78
C GLU A 85 -6.35 -5.67 13.18
N VAL A 86 -5.39 -6.31 12.50
CA VAL A 86 -4.32 -5.60 11.78
C VAL A 86 -4.86 -4.97 10.50
N TYR A 87 -5.76 -5.63 9.77
CA TYR A 87 -6.46 -4.99 8.65
C TYR A 87 -7.27 -3.77 9.09
N GLU A 88 -7.92 -3.82 10.26
CA GLU A 88 -8.61 -2.66 10.82
C GLU A 88 -7.64 -1.51 11.11
N LEU A 89 -6.53 -1.81 11.79
CA LEU A 89 -5.49 -0.85 12.10
C LEU A 89 -4.95 -0.17 10.83
N ILE A 90 -4.67 -0.94 9.78
CA ILE A 90 -4.18 -0.41 8.51
C ILE A 90 -5.29 0.36 7.78
N ARG A 91 -6.55 -0.07 7.83
CA ARG A 91 -7.67 0.67 7.26
C ARG A 91 -7.78 2.05 7.90
N GLU A 92 -7.68 2.16 9.22
CA GLU A 92 -7.69 3.46 9.90
C GLU A 92 -6.55 4.38 9.42
N CYS A 93 -5.35 3.84 9.23
CA CYS A 93 -4.23 4.61 8.68
C CYS A 93 -4.53 5.09 7.25
N VAL A 94 -5.02 4.22 6.38
CA VAL A 94 -5.41 4.53 5.00
C VAL A 94 -6.50 5.60 4.96
N GLU A 95 -7.54 5.47 5.78
CA GLU A 95 -8.65 6.42 5.81
C GLU A 95 -8.24 7.78 6.37
N LYS A 96 -7.31 7.83 7.35
CA LYS A 96 -6.70 9.09 7.80
C LYS A 96 -5.92 9.77 6.67
N VAL A 97 -5.19 9.00 5.85
CA VAL A 97 -4.54 9.54 4.64
C VAL A 97 -5.56 10.04 3.63
N ASN A 98 -6.64 9.29 3.37
CA ASN A 98 -7.69 9.71 2.44
C ASN A 98 -8.38 10.99 2.90
N ALA A 99 -8.68 11.11 4.20
CA ALA A 99 -9.27 12.32 4.78
C ALA A 99 -8.37 13.54 4.56
N ASP A 100 -7.05 13.39 4.68
CA ASP A 100 -6.10 14.46 4.41
C ASP A 100 -5.98 14.78 2.91
N LEU A 101 -5.88 13.76 2.04
CA LEU A 101 -5.84 13.93 0.59
C LEU A 101 -7.09 14.62 0.05
N SER A 102 -8.28 14.34 0.62
CA SER A 102 -9.53 14.98 0.20
C SER A 102 -9.58 16.49 0.42
N ARG A 103 -8.72 17.03 1.28
CA ARG A 103 -8.59 18.46 1.55
C ARG A 103 -7.58 19.15 0.64
N ASP A 104 -6.87 18.38 -0.18
CA ASP A 104 -5.90 18.88 -1.14
C ASP A 104 -6.49 18.88 -2.55
N GLU A 105 -6.71 20.06 -3.13
CA GLU A 105 -7.30 20.23 -4.45
C GLU A 105 -6.56 19.47 -5.57
N LEU A 106 -5.24 19.38 -5.48
CA LEU A 106 -4.42 18.71 -6.51
C LEU A 106 -4.38 17.19 -6.30
N LEU A 107 -4.57 16.72 -5.07
CA LEU A 107 -4.32 15.33 -4.69
C LEU A 107 -5.56 14.58 -4.22
N ALA A 108 -6.74 15.21 -4.21
CA ALA A 108 -7.99 14.55 -3.83
C ALA A 108 -8.35 13.34 -4.71
N GLY A 109 -7.88 13.31 -5.96
CA GLY A 109 -8.00 12.14 -6.84
C GLY A 109 -7.00 11.01 -6.56
N SER A 110 -6.01 11.25 -5.68
CA SER A 110 -5.04 10.23 -5.23
C SER A 110 -5.52 9.43 -4.01
N GLN A 111 -6.78 9.58 -3.59
CA GLN A 111 -7.35 8.82 -2.48
C GLN A 111 -7.36 7.32 -2.78
N ILE A 112 -6.94 6.53 -1.79
CA ILE A 112 -6.78 5.08 -1.86
C ILE A 112 -8.16 4.43 -1.78
N SER A 113 -8.57 3.73 -2.82
CA SER A 113 -9.87 3.04 -2.88
C SER A 113 -9.80 1.61 -2.34
N ARG A 114 -8.69 0.90 -2.60
CA ARG A 114 -8.47 -0.47 -2.13
C ARG A 114 -7.05 -0.67 -1.63
N PHE A 115 -6.88 -1.58 -0.69
CA PHE A 115 -5.56 -1.97 -0.21
C PHE A 115 -5.49 -3.44 0.18
N LEU A 116 -4.27 -3.93 0.34
CA LEU A 116 -3.97 -5.23 0.94
C LEU A 116 -2.70 -5.14 1.79
N VAL A 117 -2.53 -6.09 2.71
CA VAL A 117 -1.32 -6.21 3.53
C VAL A 117 -0.50 -7.40 3.02
N LEU A 118 0.74 -7.14 2.62
CA LEU A 118 1.65 -8.16 2.08
C LEU A 118 2.00 -9.20 3.16
N HIS A 119 2.19 -10.43 2.71
CA HIS A 119 2.46 -11.60 3.57
C HIS A 119 3.94 -11.75 3.97
N LYS A 120 4.82 -10.93 3.39
CA LYS A 120 6.24 -10.79 3.72
C LYS A 120 6.67 -9.34 3.53
N GLU A 121 7.76 -8.94 4.17
CA GLU A 121 8.40 -7.64 3.92
C GLU A 121 9.02 -7.58 2.51
N LEU A 122 8.98 -6.40 1.90
CA LEU A 122 9.70 -6.15 0.65
C LEU A 122 11.20 -6.13 0.90
N ASP A 123 11.97 -6.78 0.03
CA ASP A 123 13.40 -7.01 0.25
C ASP A 123 14.27 -6.54 -0.95
N ALA A 124 15.46 -6.05 -0.66
CA ALA A 124 16.45 -5.67 -1.67
C ALA A 124 17.09 -6.88 -2.38
N ASP A 125 17.27 -8.01 -1.69
CA ASP A 125 17.81 -9.25 -2.26
C ASP A 125 16.81 -9.93 -3.19
N ASP A 126 15.52 -9.76 -2.93
CA ASP A 126 14.42 -10.12 -3.84
C ASP A 126 14.26 -9.14 -5.02
N GLY A 127 15.00 -8.02 -5.01
CA GLY A 127 14.96 -6.98 -6.03
C GLY A 127 13.75 -6.05 -5.95
N GLU A 128 12.97 -6.11 -4.88
CA GLU A 128 11.78 -5.28 -4.66
C GLU A 128 12.15 -3.89 -4.15
N LEU A 129 13.23 -3.82 -3.38
CA LEU A 129 13.85 -2.58 -2.95
C LEU A 129 15.23 -2.41 -3.62
N THR A 130 15.69 -1.17 -3.71
CA THR A 130 17.12 -0.90 -3.90
C THR A 130 17.87 -1.15 -2.59
N ARG A 131 19.20 -1.28 -2.63
CA ARG A 131 20.06 -1.32 -1.42
C ARG A 131 19.92 -0.09 -0.50
N THR A 132 19.32 0.99 -1.00
CA THR A 132 18.98 2.20 -0.23
C THR A 132 17.52 2.24 0.21
N ASN A 133 16.83 1.10 0.24
CA ASN A 133 15.41 0.93 0.61
C ASN A 133 14.42 1.73 -0.25
N LYS A 134 14.80 2.13 -1.46
CA LYS A 134 13.86 2.71 -2.44
C LYS A 134 13.04 1.62 -3.12
N VAL A 135 11.73 1.77 -3.13
CA VAL A 135 10.76 0.89 -3.80
C VAL A 135 11.00 0.82 -5.31
N ARG A 136 11.06 -0.40 -5.87
CA ARG A 136 11.13 -0.67 -7.32
C ARG A 136 9.74 -1.05 -7.85
N ARG A 137 8.82 -0.07 -7.82
CA ARG A 137 7.37 -0.25 -8.08
C ARG A 137 7.03 -1.08 -9.33
N GLY A 138 7.71 -0.83 -10.46
CA GLY A 138 7.47 -1.61 -11.69
C GLY A 138 7.80 -3.09 -11.51
N PHE A 139 8.95 -3.40 -10.92
CA PHE A 139 9.37 -4.76 -10.63
C PHE A 139 8.42 -5.46 -9.63
N ILE A 140 7.95 -4.74 -8.62
CA ILE A 140 6.94 -5.24 -7.67
C ILE A 140 5.62 -5.49 -8.40
N ALA A 141 5.17 -4.59 -9.26
CA ALA A 141 3.93 -4.78 -10.03
C ALA A 141 3.98 -6.05 -10.88
N ASP A 142 5.12 -6.32 -11.51
CA ASP A 142 5.32 -7.53 -12.32
C ASP A 142 5.37 -8.79 -11.44
N LYS A 143 6.16 -8.78 -10.36
CA LYS A 143 6.33 -9.92 -9.44
C LYS A 143 5.03 -10.27 -8.71
N TYR A 144 4.25 -9.27 -8.33
CA TYR A 144 3.00 -9.39 -7.57
C TYR A 144 1.76 -9.17 -8.45
N GLY A 145 1.86 -9.44 -9.75
CA GLY A 145 0.79 -9.13 -10.72
C GLY A 145 -0.58 -9.71 -10.35
N VAL A 146 -0.64 -10.90 -9.73
CA VAL A 146 -1.90 -11.49 -9.25
C VAL A 146 -2.57 -10.63 -8.17
N LEU A 147 -1.79 -10.03 -7.28
CA LEU A 147 -2.29 -9.12 -6.23
C LEU A 147 -2.68 -7.76 -6.81
N VAL A 148 -1.91 -7.24 -7.77
CA VAL A 148 -2.28 -6.00 -8.49
C VAL A 148 -3.63 -6.20 -9.19
N ASN A 149 -3.81 -7.32 -9.89
CA ASN A 149 -5.08 -7.63 -10.56
C ASN A 149 -6.23 -7.75 -9.56
N ALA A 150 -6.01 -8.37 -8.40
CA ALA A 150 -7.02 -8.47 -7.34
C ALA A 150 -7.42 -7.11 -6.75
N LEU A 151 -6.47 -6.17 -6.62
CA LEU A 151 -6.76 -4.80 -6.18
C LEU A 151 -7.67 -4.04 -7.15
N TYR A 152 -7.53 -4.28 -8.46
CA TYR A 152 -8.34 -3.60 -9.47
C TYR A 152 -9.65 -4.32 -9.81
N GLY A 153 -9.71 -5.65 -9.64
CA GLY A 153 -10.94 -6.43 -9.77
C GLY A 153 -11.84 -6.37 -8.53
N ASP A 154 -12.78 -7.31 -8.45
CA ASP A 154 -13.79 -7.42 -7.38
C ASP A 154 -13.44 -8.46 -6.31
N GLN A 155 -12.24 -9.03 -6.37
CA GLN A 155 -11.77 -10.04 -5.42
C GLN A 155 -11.77 -9.46 -3.99
N LYS A 156 -12.11 -10.33 -3.03
CA LYS A 156 -11.99 -10.08 -1.58
C LYS A 156 -10.77 -10.74 -0.97
N GLU A 157 -10.24 -11.76 -1.65
CA GLU A 157 -9.03 -12.48 -1.26
C GLU A 157 -8.27 -12.91 -2.52
N GLN A 158 -6.96 -13.07 -2.41
CA GLN A 158 -6.11 -13.55 -3.48
C GLN A 158 -4.98 -14.42 -2.92
N TYR A 159 -4.88 -15.66 -3.42
CA TYR A 159 -3.74 -16.53 -3.17
C TYR A 159 -2.53 -16.06 -3.96
N ILE A 160 -1.35 -16.12 -3.35
CA ILE A 160 -0.06 -15.91 -4.01
C ILE A 160 0.97 -16.88 -3.45
N GLU A 161 1.87 -17.32 -4.33
CA GLU A 161 3.13 -17.94 -3.97
C GLU A 161 4.26 -17.06 -4.53
N THR A 162 5.14 -16.60 -3.65
CA THR A 162 6.23 -15.67 -4.00
C THR A 162 7.56 -16.35 -3.75
N GLN A 163 8.45 -16.34 -4.75
CA GLN A 163 9.84 -16.76 -4.55
C GLN A 163 10.58 -15.74 -3.67
N VAL A 164 11.31 -16.26 -2.69
CA VAL A 164 12.18 -15.52 -1.78
C VAL A 164 13.61 -16.03 -1.91
N LYS A 165 14.57 -15.12 -1.91
CA LYS A 165 15.99 -15.42 -1.77
C LYS A 165 16.40 -15.26 -0.31
N PHE A 166 17.01 -16.29 0.24
CA PHE A 166 17.61 -16.24 1.57
C PHE A 166 19.03 -15.68 1.48
N GLU A 167 19.53 -15.14 2.61
CA GLU A 167 20.86 -14.55 2.71
C GLU A 167 21.99 -15.52 2.34
N ASP A 168 21.76 -16.83 2.52
CA ASP A 168 22.71 -17.89 2.14
C ASP A 168 22.67 -18.27 0.65
N GLY A 169 21.89 -17.54 -0.16
CA GLY A 169 21.76 -17.73 -1.59
C GLY A 169 20.74 -18.81 -2.00
N ARG A 170 20.12 -19.51 -1.05
CA ARG A 170 19.02 -20.44 -1.36
C ARG A 170 17.78 -19.69 -1.80
N THR A 171 17.00 -20.33 -2.67
CA THR A 171 15.66 -19.87 -3.06
C THR A 171 14.61 -20.75 -2.40
N GLY A 172 13.59 -20.12 -1.82
CA GLY A 172 12.37 -20.80 -1.36
C GLY A 172 11.12 -20.12 -1.89
N SER A 173 9.95 -20.57 -1.45
CA SER A 173 8.69 -19.89 -1.68
C SER A 173 7.98 -19.62 -0.36
N VAL A 174 7.31 -18.47 -0.31
CA VAL A 174 6.33 -18.14 0.74
C VAL A 174 4.99 -17.97 0.05
N SER A 175 3.97 -18.66 0.55
CA SER A 175 2.62 -18.54 0.04
C SER A 175 1.65 -18.08 1.11
N ALA A 176 0.65 -17.31 0.70
CA ALA A 176 -0.45 -16.89 1.57
C ALA A 176 -1.69 -16.53 0.74
N THR A 177 -2.85 -16.55 1.39
CA THR A 177 -4.07 -15.93 0.88
C THR A 177 -4.22 -14.56 1.54
N LEU A 178 -4.21 -13.50 0.74
CA LEU A 178 -4.24 -12.13 1.23
C LEU A 178 -5.64 -11.56 1.05
N LYS A 179 -6.16 -10.90 2.08
CA LYS A 179 -7.40 -10.16 1.98
C LYS A 179 -7.20 -8.88 1.17
N VAL A 180 -8.18 -8.52 0.35
CA VAL A 180 -8.27 -7.25 -0.35
C VAL A 180 -9.42 -6.47 0.25
N ASP A 181 -9.11 -5.31 0.82
CA ASP A 181 -10.09 -4.49 1.54
C ASP A 181 -10.33 -3.16 0.84
N ASP A 182 -11.57 -2.71 0.95
CA ASP A 182 -11.99 -1.39 0.50
C ASP A 182 -11.69 -0.36 1.59
N ALA A 183 -11.31 0.86 1.20
CA ALA A 183 -11.09 1.97 2.12
C ALA A 183 -12.05 3.12 1.79
N ARG A 184 -12.58 3.77 2.84
CA ARG A 184 -13.44 4.92 2.65
C ARG A 184 -12.69 6.07 1.97
N THR A 185 -13.26 6.60 0.90
CA THR A 185 -12.88 7.88 0.30
C THR A 185 -13.83 8.99 0.76
N PHE A 186 -13.35 10.22 0.71
CA PHE A 186 -14.06 11.41 1.17
C PHE A 186 -14.32 12.34 -0.01
N THR A 187 -15.45 13.05 0.06
CA THR A 187 -15.77 14.10 -0.92
C THR A 187 -14.67 15.17 -0.90
N PRO A 188 -14.03 15.46 -2.04
CA PRO A 188 -13.05 16.52 -2.12
C PRO A 188 -13.64 17.86 -1.67
N VAL A 189 -12.95 18.56 -0.78
CA VAL A 189 -13.33 19.92 -0.42
C VAL A 189 -12.99 20.80 -1.63
N LYS A 190 -14.01 21.26 -2.35
CA LYS A 190 -13.80 22.30 -3.39
C LYS A 190 -13.36 23.58 -2.70
N ALA A 191 -12.38 24.27 -3.27
CA ALA A 191 -12.05 25.64 -2.89
C ALA A 191 -13.35 26.46 -2.80
N ALA A 192 -13.55 27.19 -1.70
CA ALA A 192 -14.45 28.34 -1.78
C ALA A 192 -13.83 29.32 -2.78
N ALA A 193 -14.56 29.60 -3.86
CA ALA A 193 -14.15 30.51 -4.92
C ALA A 193 -13.94 31.94 -4.39
#